data_AF-U1JV98-F1
#
_entry.id   AF-U1JV98-F1
#
_cell.length_a   1.000
_cell.length_b   1.000
_cell.length_c   1.000
_cell.angle_alpha   90.00
_cell.angle_beta   90.00
_cell.angle_gamma   90.00
#
_symmetry.space_group_name_H-M   'P 1'
#
loop_
_entity.id
_entity.type
_entity.pdbx_description
1 polymer ?
#
loop_
_entity_poly.entity_id
_entity_poly.type
_entity_poly.pdbx_seq_one_letter_code
_entity_poly.pdbx_strand_id
1 'polypeptide(L)'
;MFGFFKSKKAPERQLNHPSELVVGDMLTLIDSFAYPSWLKGQTLKVTDVQTYQYQHSAEYEFVLESESGKVVFLQVEREDGEEFANFSVKIQRDDVDTIFTLDEFARIFDEEHLSAIQAITKPEQYSHFLATNYKQSEAPYVCYYHEKDYRKSTLPRYQDESGEPCEIISLLSDDENHSINIEIWEGGETEVSLTLSRPVSDIVDLFPGSGA
;
A
#
# COMPACT_ATOMS: atom_id res chain seq x y z
N MET A 1 -23.36 -1.92 53.85
CA MET A 1 -24.04 -2.76 52.85
C MET A 1 -23.52 -2.33 51.49
N PHE A 2 -22.88 -3.23 50.75
CA PHE A 2 -22.04 -2.94 49.58
C PHE A 2 -22.86 -2.43 48.38
N GLY A 3 -22.46 -1.28 47.82
CA GLY A 3 -23.00 -0.75 46.57
C GLY A 3 -22.33 -1.42 45.38
N PHE A 4 -23.09 -2.20 44.61
CA PHE A 4 -22.66 -2.81 43.36
C PHE A 4 -22.62 -1.75 42.25
N PHE A 5 -21.43 -1.22 41.94
CA PHE A 5 -21.20 -0.50 40.70
C PHE A 5 -21.00 -1.51 39.56
N LYS A 6 -22.03 -1.69 38.72
CA LYS A 6 -21.87 -2.30 37.40
C LYS A 6 -21.06 -1.32 36.54
N SER A 7 -19.79 -1.62 36.28
CA SER A 7 -19.03 -0.92 35.25
C SER A 7 -19.75 -1.14 33.91
N LYS A 8 -20.31 -0.08 33.32
CA LYS A 8 -20.74 -0.13 31.92
C LYS A 8 -19.47 -0.38 31.11
N LYS A 9 -19.39 -1.51 30.40
CA LYS A 9 -18.34 -1.71 29.38
C LYS A 9 -18.42 -0.52 28.43
N ALA A 10 -17.27 0.08 28.13
CA ALA A 10 -17.18 1.08 27.07
C ALA A 10 -17.78 0.45 25.79
N PRO A 11 -18.55 1.22 25.00
CA PRO A 11 -19.05 0.72 23.72
C PRO A 11 -17.86 0.26 22.88
N GLU A 12 -17.99 -0.91 22.25
CA GLU A 12 -16.99 -1.39 21.29
C GLU A 12 -16.82 -0.37 20.17
N ARG A 13 -15.56 -0.11 19.79
CA ARG A 13 -15.23 0.80 18.70
C ARG A 13 -15.90 0.27 17.43
N GLN A 14 -16.63 1.13 16.73
CA GLN A 14 -17.23 0.78 15.44
C GLN A 14 -16.34 1.30 14.32
N LEU A 15 -16.11 0.47 13.31
CA LEU A 15 -15.40 0.80 12.08
C LEU A 15 -16.41 0.92 10.96
N ASN A 16 -16.42 2.05 10.26
CA ASN A 16 -17.31 2.30 9.11
C ASN A 16 -16.53 2.48 7.81
N HIS A 17 -15.21 2.69 7.88
CA HIS A 17 -14.37 2.91 6.71
C HIS A 17 -12.96 2.34 6.92
N PRO A 18 -12.31 1.78 5.87
CA PRO A 18 -10.95 1.24 5.98
C PRO A 18 -9.92 2.28 6.48
N SER A 19 -10.09 3.56 6.17
CA SER A 19 -9.19 4.62 6.67
C SER A 19 -9.23 4.82 8.19
N GLU A 20 -10.19 4.22 8.91
CA GLU A 20 -10.29 4.25 10.38
C GLU A 20 -9.52 3.10 11.06
N LEU A 21 -9.00 2.17 10.26
CA LEU A 21 -8.23 1.03 10.75
C LEU A 21 -7.01 1.50 11.56
N VAL A 22 -6.68 0.76 12.60
CA VAL A 22 -5.48 0.93 13.43
C VAL A 22 -4.84 -0.45 13.65
N VAL A 23 -3.60 -0.45 14.15
CA VAL A 23 -2.89 -1.69 14.49
C VAL A 23 -3.73 -2.59 15.38
N GLY A 24 -3.86 -3.86 14.98
CA GLY A 24 -4.67 -4.86 15.65
C GLY A 24 -6.06 -5.06 15.07
N ASP A 25 -6.56 -4.11 14.27
CA ASP A 25 -7.79 -4.29 13.51
C ASP A 25 -7.64 -5.30 12.39
N MET A 26 -8.77 -5.73 11.85
CA MET A 26 -8.79 -6.61 10.69
C MET A 26 -9.79 -6.11 9.64
N LEU A 27 -9.55 -6.50 8.39
CA LEU A 27 -10.46 -6.30 7.27
C LEU A 27 -10.63 -7.61 6.50
N THR A 28 -11.79 -7.82 5.88
CA THR A 28 -12.02 -8.96 4.97
C THR A 28 -12.22 -8.46 3.55
N LEU A 29 -11.58 -9.12 2.60
CA LEU A 29 -11.79 -8.88 1.18
C LEU A 29 -12.88 -9.78 0.61
N ILE A 30 -13.55 -9.30 -0.43
CA ILE A 30 -14.51 -10.09 -1.20
C ILE A 30 -13.85 -11.37 -1.77
N ASP A 31 -14.61 -12.47 -1.80
CA ASP A 31 -14.21 -13.68 -2.53
C ASP A 31 -14.46 -13.49 -4.03
N SER A 32 -13.44 -12.96 -4.72
CA SER A 32 -13.47 -12.64 -6.15
C SER A 32 -12.25 -13.19 -6.87
N PHE A 33 -12.45 -13.60 -8.13
CA PHE A 33 -11.36 -14.00 -9.03
C PHE A 33 -10.45 -12.84 -9.44
N ALA A 34 -10.80 -11.60 -9.09
CA ALA A 34 -9.92 -10.44 -9.27
C ALA A 34 -8.67 -10.53 -8.38
N TYR A 35 -8.75 -11.24 -7.24
CA TYR A 35 -7.66 -11.38 -6.28
C TYR A 35 -6.93 -12.72 -6.43
N PRO A 36 -5.63 -12.77 -6.08
CA PRO A 36 -4.91 -14.03 -6.00
C PRO A 36 -5.50 -14.94 -4.91
N SER A 37 -5.26 -16.24 -5.04
CA SER A 37 -5.83 -17.28 -4.17
C SER A 37 -5.56 -17.08 -2.69
N TRP A 38 -4.44 -16.44 -2.34
CA TRP A 38 -4.04 -16.17 -0.96
C TRP A 38 -4.64 -14.88 -0.39
N LEU A 39 -5.37 -14.10 -1.19
CA LEU A 39 -5.93 -12.79 -0.80
C LEU A 39 -7.45 -12.77 -0.92
N LYS A 40 -8.01 -13.46 -1.92
CA LYS A 40 -9.47 -13.53 -2.12
C LYS A 40 -10.19 -14.11 -0.89
N GLY A 41 -11.23 -13.43 -0.43
CA GLY A 41 -12.03 -13.89 0.72
C GLY A 41 -11.27 -13.91 2.07
N GLN A 42 -10.02 -13.42 2.13
CA GLN A 42 -9.22 -13.49 3.34
C GLN A 42 -9.50 -12.34 4.28
N THR A 43 -9.36 -12.63 5.57
CA THR A 43 -9.26 -11.62 6.62
C THR A 43 -7.79 -11.32 6.88
N LEU A 44 -7.42 -10.04 6.83
CA LEU A 44 -6.08 -9.55 7.06
C LEU A 44 -6.05 -8.69 8.32
N LYS A 45 -4.98 -8.81 9.10
CA LYS A 45 -4.76 -8.01 10.30
C LYS A 45 -3.83 -6.84 9.99
N VAL A 46 -4.18 -5.66 10.46
CA VAL A 46 -3.30 -4.49 10.45
C VAL A 46 -2.20 -4.70 11.49
N THR A 47 -0.95 -4.80 11.04
CA THR A 47 0.22 -4.97 11.90
C THR A 47 0.97 -3.68 12.14
N ASP A 48 0.90 -2.76 11.17
CA ASP A 48 1.53 -1.44 11.26
C ASP A 48 0.79 -0.42 10.38
N VAL A 49 1.01 0.86 10.64
CA VAL A 49 0.56 1.96 9.79
C VAL A 49 1.67 2.99 9.66
N GLN A 50 2.04 3.26 8.41
CA GLN A 50 3.20 4.06 8.03
C GLN A 50 2.73 5.32 7.31
N THR A 51 3.58 6.35 7.29
CA THR A 51 3.24 7.64 6.70
C THR A 51 4.27 8.04 5.65
N TYR A 52 3.79 8.29 4.44
CA TYR A 52 4.55 8.91 3.36
C TYR A 52 4.20 10.39 3.33
N GLN A 53 5.16 11.25 3.69
CA GLN A 53 4.93 12.69 3.79
C GLN A 53 5.44 13.41 2.53
N TYR A 54 4.57 14.18 1.90
CA TYR A 54 4.89 15.07 0.79
C TYR A 54 4.85 16.53 1.22
N GLN A 55 5.24 17.45 0.33
CA GLN A 55 5.30 18.87 0.64
C GLN A 55 3.94 19.45 1.08
N HIS A 56 2.84 18.94 0.52
CA HIS A 56 1.49 19.47 0.69
C HIS A 56 0.45 18.43 1.12
N SER A 57 0.84 17.17 1.26
CA SER A 57 -0.04 16.04 1.57
C SER A 57 0.72 14.97 2.36
N ALA A 58 -0.01 13.97 2.82
CA ALA A 58 0.57 12.73 3.31
C ALA A 58 -0.34 11.58 2.91
N GLU A 59 0.28 10.45 2.61
CA GLU A 59 -0.39 9.17 2.39
C GLU A 59 -0.09 8.24 3.56
N TYR A 60 -1.00 7.30 3.78
CA TYR A 60 -0.93 6.37 4.89
C TYR A 60 -1.04 4.96 4.37
N GLU A 61 0.00 4.18 4.60
CA GLU A 61 0.07 2.80 4.17
C GLU A 61 -0.18 1.89 5.37
N PHE A 62 -1.10 0.94 5.20
CA PHE A 62 -1.38 -0.09 6.19
C PHE A 62 -0.58 -1.33 5.83
N VAL A 63 0.20 -1.85 6.78
CA VAL A 63 0.83 -3.16 6.65
C VAL A 63 -0.17 -4.19 7.11
N LEU A 64 -0.58 -5.08 6.21
CA LEU A 64 -1.59 -6.10 6.46
C LEU A 64 -0.95 -7.50 6.40
N GLU A 65 -1.25 -8.33 7.39
CA GLU A 65 -0.77 -9.71 7.47
C GLU A 65 -1.94 -10.69 7.42
N SER A 66 -1.85 -11.70 6.54
CA SER A 66 -2.77 -12.83 6.52
C SER A 66 -2.45 -13.84 7.63
N GLU A 67 -3.39 -14.75 7.94
CA GLU A 67 -3.14 -15.84 8.88
C GLU A 67 -1.94 -16.73 8.47
N SER A 68 -1.65 -16.80 7.16
CA SER A 68 -0.51 -17.54 6.61
C SER A 68 0.83 -16.82 6.71
N GLY A 69 0.87 -15.61 7.29
CA GLY A 69 2.08 -14.79 7.41
C GLY A 69 2.48 -14.03 6.14
N LYS A 70 1.64 -14.05 5.09
CA LYS A 70 1.85 -13.20 3.91
C LYS A 70 1.49 -11.75 4.21
N VAL A 71 2.36 -10.84 3.78
CA VAL A 71 2.19 -9.39 3.90
C VAL A 71 1.67 -8.80 2.59
N VAL A 72 0.73 -7.87 2.71
CA VAL A 72 0.26 -6.99 1.64
C VAL A 72 0.13 -5.59 2.22
N PHE A 73 0.46 -4.58 1.44
CA PHE A 73 0.29 -3.19 1.84
C PHE A 73 -1.02 -2.66 1.27
N LEU A 74 -1.67 -1.75 1.98
CA LEU A 74 -2.89 -1.10 1.53
C LEU A 74 -2.71 0.42 1.64
N GLN A 75 -3.00 1.13 0.55
CA GLN A 75 -3.29 2.56 0.60
C GLN A 75 -4.74 2.76 0.14
N VAL A 76 -5.44 3.69 0.81
CA VAL A 76 -6.81 4.07 0.42
C VAL A 76 -6.74 5.45 -0.20
N GLU A 77 -7.02 5.50 -1.49
CA GLU A 77 -6.97 6.73 -2.28
C GLU A 77 -8.37 7.17 -2.69
N ARG A 78 -8.52 8.48 -2.89
CA ARG A 78 -9.76 9.08 -3.37
C ARG A 78 -9.47 9.98 -4.55
N GLU A 79 -10.03 9.62 -5.70
CA GLU A 79 -9.88 10.35 -6.94
C GLU A 79 -11.26 10.59 -7.56
N ASP A 80 -11.54 11.83 -7.95
CA ASP A 80 -12.80 12.24 -8.58
C ASP A 80 -14.11 11.78 -7.89
N GLY A 81 -14.04 11.54 -6.57
CA GLY A 81 -15.18 11.11 -5.75
C GLY A 81 -15.38 9.61 -5.69
N GLU A 82 -14.50 8.84 -6.34
CA GLU A 82 -14.36 7.39 -6.19
C GLU A 82 -13.24 7.08 -5.20
N GLU A 83 -13.37 5.96 -4.49
CA GLU A 83 -12.37 5.49 -3.52
C GLU A 83 -11.83 4.13 -3.93
N PHE A 84 -10.51 4.03 -3.94
CA PHE A 84 -9.77 2.85 -4.36
C PHE A 84 -8.92 2.31 -3.20
N ALA A 85 -8.87 1.00 -3.11
CA ALA A 85 -7.98 0.24 -2.27
C ALA A 85 -6.82 -0.26 -3.14
N ASN A 86 -5.66 0.35 -2.96
CA ASN A 86 -4.42 0.02 -3.64
C ASN A 86 -3.66 -1.03 -2.83
N PHE A 87 -3.75 -2.29 -3.25
CA PHE A 87 -3.04 -3.39 -2.61
C PHE A 87 -1.67 -3.57 -3.27
N SER A 88 -0.60 -3.46 -2.49
CA SER A 88 0.78 -3.55 -3.00
C SER A 88 1.54 -4.74 -2.43
N VAL A 89 2.40 -5.34 -3.24
CA VAL A 89 3.37 -6.37 -2.81
C VAL A 89 4.78 -5.99 -3.25
N LYS A 90 5.74 -6.09 -2.34
CA LYS A 90 7.16 -5.85 -2.64
C LYS A 90 7.75 -7.06 -3.37
N ILE A 91 8.55 -6.81 -4.40
CA ILE A 91 9.23 -7.84 -5.19
C ILE A 91 10.75 -7.72 -5.03
N GLN A 92 11.45 -8.85 -5.16
CA GLN A 92 12.91 -8.88 -5.03
C GLN A 92 13.57 -8.62 -6.37
N ARG A 93 14.89 -8.31 -6.34
CA ARG A 93 15.67 -8.06 -7.55
C ARG A 93 15.55 -9.19 -8.59
N ASP A 94 15.55 -10.45 -8.16
CA ASP A 94 15.42 -11.61 -9.06
C ASP A 94 14.03 -11.67 -9.70
N ASP A 95 12.99 -11.24 -8.99
CA ASP A 95 11.63 -11.11 -9.54
C ASP A 95 11.58 -9.97 -10.57
N VAL A 96 12.21 -8.82 -10.29
CA VAL A 96 12.34 -7.70 -11.24
C VAL A 96 13.01 -8.18 -12.53
N ASP A 97 14.13 -8.90 -12.43
CA ASP A 97 14.82 -9.45 -13.61
C ASP A 97 13.93 -10.44 -14.39
N THR A 98 13.21 -11.29 -13.66
CA THR A 98 12.30 -12.27 -14.28
C THR A 98 11.13 -11.59 -15.00
N ILE A 99 10.53 -10.57 -14.41
CA ILE A 99 9.32 -9.91 -14.90
C ILE A 99 9.65 -8.91 -16.01
N PHE A 100 10.72 -8.12 -15.85
CA PHE A 100 11.01 -6.97 -16.70
C PHE A 100 12.39 -7.00 -17.37
N THR A 101 13.31 -7.87 -16.93
CA THR A 101 14.77 -7.79 -17.16
C THR A 101 15.41 -6.57 -16.52
N LEU A 102 16.59 -6.75 -15.90
CA LEU A 102 17.31 -5.64 -15.29
C LEU A 102 17.76 -4.59 -16.31
N ASP A 103 18.08 -5.00 -17.54
CA ASP A 103 18.53 -4.09 -18.61
C ASP A 103 17.43 -3.12 -19.05
N GLU A 104 16.19 -3.59 -19.20
CA GLU A 104 15.06 -2.71 -19.51
C GLU A 104 14.61 -1.91 -18.28
N PHE A 105 14.61 -2.53 -17.10
CA PHE A 105 14.23 -1.85 -15.85
C PHE A 105 15.17 -0.69 -15.52
N ALA A 106 16.48 -0.84 -15.75
CA ALA A 106 17.46 0.22 -15.50
C ALA A 106 17.21 1.50 -16.32
N ARG A 107 16.54 1.41 -17.48
CA ARG A 107 16.22 2.58 -18.31
C ARG A 107 15.16 3.49 -17.68
N ILE A 108 14.44 3.03 -16.66
CA ILE A 108 13.48 3.86 -15.92
C ILE A 108 14.17 5.04 -15.23
N PHE A 109 15.44 4.87 -14.83
CA PHE A 109 16.22 5.89 -14.13
C PHE A 109 16.90 6.89 -15.08
N ASP A 110 16.78 6.72 -16.39
CA ASP A 110 17.32 7.67 -17.36
C ASP A 110 16.34 8.85 -17.52
N GLU A 111 16.62 9.96 -16.83
CA GLU A 111 15.76 11.15 -16.66
C GLU A 111 15.34 11.89 -17.96
N GLU A 112 15.84 11.50 -19.13
CA GLU A 112 15.61 12.27 -20.36
C GLU A 112 14.17 12.14 -20.90
N HIS A 113 13.43 11.08 -20.59
CA HIS A 113 12.07 10.83 -21.10
C HIS A 113 11.17 10.08 -20.11
N LEU A 114 9.84 10.28 -20.19
CA LEU A 114 8.88 9.42 -19.50
C LEU A 114 9.11 7.96 -19.92
N SER A 115 9.42 7.12 -18.94
CA SER A 115 9.76 5.72 -19.15
C SER A 115 8.53 4.87 -19.43
N ALA A 116 8.74 3.77 -20.16
CA ALA A 116 7.73 2.74 -20.40
C ALA A 116 8.40 1.38 -20.30
N ILE A 117 7.69 0.40 -19.73
CA ILE A 117 8.21 -0.94 -19.53
C ILE A 117 7.12 -1.98 -19.75
N GLN A 118 7.53 -3.16 -20.21
CA GLN A 118 6.65 -4.29 -20.46
C GLN A 118 7.00 -5.45 -19.53
N ALA A 119 5.99 -6.05 -18.90
CA ALA A 119 6.16 -7.31 -18.20
C ALA A 119 6.31 -8.44 -19.25
N ILE A 120 7.53 -8.99 -19.38
CA ILE A 120 7.85 -10.10 -20.30
C ILE A 120 7.43 -11.46 -19.74
N THR A 121 7.34 -11.57 -18.42
CA THR A 121 6.91 -12.76 -17.69
C THR A 121 5.90 -12.36 -16.63
N LYS A 122 4.88 -13.21 -16.40
CA LYS A 122 3.93 -13.05 -15.29
C LYS A 122 3.99 -14.27 -14.38
N PRO A 123 4.91 -14.31 -13.41
CA PRO A 123 4.95 -15.38 -12.42
C PRO A 123 3.59 -15.54 -11.74
N GLU A 124 3.16 -16.77 -11.48
CA GLU A 124 1.82 -17.07 -10.95
C GLU A 124 1.52 -16.27 -9.67
N GLN A 125 2.51 -16.14 -8.78
CA GLN A 125 2.40 -15.43 -7.50
C GLN A 125 2.10 -13.92 -7.63
N TYR A 126 2.46 -13.30 -8.75
CA TYR A 126 2.26 -11.86 -9.02
C TYR A 126 1.27 -11.60 -10.15
N SER A 127 0.74 -12.65 -10.79
CA SER A 127 -0.08 -12.55 -12.00
C SER A 127 -1.27 -11.58 -11.89
N HIS A 128 -1.87 -11.46 -10.71
CA HIS A 128 -2.97 -10.53 -10.43
C HIS A 128 -2.52 -9.07 -10.21
N PHE A 129 -1.27 -8.84 -9.82
CA PHE A 129 -0.66 -7.52 -9.64
C PHE A 129 0.04 -7.01 -10.92
N LEU A 130 0.02 -7.79 -12.01
CA LEU A 130 0.75 -7.49 -13.24
C LEU A 130 -0.15 -7.20 -14.45
N ALA A 131 -0.12 -5.96 -14.91
CA ALA A 131 -0.48 -5.59 -16.27
C ALA A 131 0.62 -6.00 -17.26
N THR A 132 0.36 -5.76 -18.55
CA THR A 132 1.33 -6.09 -19.61
C THR A 132 2.25 -4.91 -19.88
N ASN A 133 1.72 -3.70 -19.98
CA ASN A 133 2.47 -2.49 -20.27
C ASN A 133 2.27 -1.49 -19.14
N TYR A 134 3.32 -0.75 -18.85
CA TYR A 134 3.32 0.33 -17.89
C TYR A 134 3.99 1.54 -18.49
N LYS A 135 3.51 2.71 -18.10
CA LYS A 135 4.11 3.99 -18.47
C LYS A 135 4.15 4.89 -17.26
N GLN A 136 5.26 5.60 -17.12
CA GLN A 136 5.39 6.63 -16.11
C GLN A 136 4.27 7.67 -16.25
N SER A 137 3.54 7.88 -15.17
CA SER A 137 2.38 8.78 -15.10
C SER A 137 2.79 10.22 -14.80
N GLU A 138 3.84 10.40 -14.01
CA GLU A 138 4.33 11.69 -13.55
C GLU A 138 5.85 11.75 -13.40
N ALA A 139 6.42 12.96 -13.29
CA ALA A 139 7.84 13.11 -13.01
C ALA A 139 8.17 12.53 -11.62
N PRO A 140 9.39 12.00 -11.40
CA PRO A 140 9.79 11.51 -10.08
C PRO A 140 9.60 12.58 -9.00
N TYR A 141 9.18 12.16 -7.82
CA TYR A 141 8.89 13.06 -6.71
C TYR A 141 9.48 12.54 -5.40
N VAL A 142 9.74 13.46 -4.48
CA VAL A 142 10.34 13.15 -3.19
C VAL A 142 9.28 13.10 -2.11
N CYS A 143 9.39 12.08 -1.25
CA CYS A 143 8.65 11.96 -0.01
C CYS A 143 9.61 11.80 1.17
N TYR A 144 9.05 11.92 2.38
CA TYR A 144 9.73 11.57 3.63
C TYR A 144 8.92 10.45 4.27
N TYR A 145 9.52 9.28 4.34
CA TYR A 145 8.92 8.10 4.95
C TYR A 145 9.06 8.15 6.48
N HIS A 146 7.99 7.78 7.16
CA HIS A 146 7.95 7.60 8.61
C HIS A 146 7.31 6.26 8.93
N GLU A 147 8.04 5.40 9.64
CA GLU A 147 7.52 4.15 10.23
C GLU A 147 6.62 4.46 11.45
N LYS A 148 5.55 5.23 11.23
CA LYS A 148 4.64 5.72 12.26
C LYS A 148 3.33 6.23 11.66
N ASP A 149 2.23 5.98 12.40
CA ASP A 149 0.91 6.52 12.08
C ASP A 149 0.75 7.98 12.52
N TYR A 150 0.71 8.90 11.56
CA TYR A 150 0.48 10.32 11.82
C TYR A 150 -0.97 10.79 11.65
N ARG A 151 -1.94 9.91 11.29
CA ARG A 151 -3.34 10.32 11.02
C ARG A 151 -4.01 11.02 12.20
N LYS A 152 -3.59 10.69 13.43
CA LYS A 152 -4.13 11.26 14.68
C LYS A 152 -3.13 12.15 15.43
N SER A 153 -2.03 12.54 14.79
CA SER A 153 -1.01 13.39 15.40
C SER A 153 -0.52 14.46 14.42
N THR A 154 0.28 15.40 14.91
CA THR A 154 0.84 16.45 14.04
C THR A 154 1.97 15.87 13.21
N LEU A 155 1.86 15.97 11.89
CA LEU A 155 2.95 15.64 10.97
C LEU A 155 4.20 16.46 11.30
N PRO A 156 5.41 15.88 11.19
CA PRO A 156 6.65 16.64 11.30
C PRO A 156 6.72 17.73 10.22
N ARG A 157 7.65 18.67 10.38
CA ARG A 157 7.88 19.65 9.33
C ARG A 157 8.46 18.94 8.10
N TYR A 158 7.98 19.29 6.91
CA TYR A 158 8.54 18.76 5.67
C TYR A 158 10.04 19.07 5.57
N GLN A 159 10.85 18.08 5.17
CA GLN A 159 12.32 18.13 5.18
C GLN A 159 12.99 18.28 6.55
N ASP A 160 12.28 17.96 7.63
CA ASP A 160 12.90 17.81 8.95
C ASP A 160 13.63 16.45 9.04
N GLU A 161 14.65 16.35 9.89
CA GLU A 161 15.52 15.17 10.04
C GLU A 161 14.81 13.92 10.62
N SER A 162 13.49 13.97 10.77
CA SER A 162 12.70 12.93 11.43
C SER A 162 12.15 11.85 10.50
N GLY A 163 12.14 12.10 9.19
CA GLY A 163 11.71 11.14 8.17
C GLY A 163 12.86 10.76 7.25
N GLU A 164 12.80 9.56 6.70
CA GLU A 164 13.78 9.07 5.73
C GLU A 164 13.42 9.58 4.33
N PRO A 165 14.32 10.31 3.64
CA PRO A 165 14.03 10.81 2.30
C PRO A 165 13.99 9.65 1.30
N CYS A 166 12.98 9.65 0.45
CA CYS A 166 12.81 8.68 -0.63
C CYS A 166 12.36 9.40 -1.89
N GLU A 167 12.94 9.05 -3.03
CA GLU A 167 12.42 9.43 -4.35
C GLU A 167 11.54 8.30 -4.89
N ILE A 168 10.39 8.66 -5.46
CA ILE A 168 9.41 7.73 -5.98
C ILE A 168 9.29 7.89 -7.50
N ILE A 169 9.36 6.77 -8.21
CA ILE A 169 8.96 6.67 -9.62
C ILE A 169 7.73 5.76 -9.69
N SER A 170 6.62 6.28 -10.22
CA SER A 170 5.39 5.52 -10.44
C SER A 170 5.12 5.30 -11.91
N LEU A 171 4.80 4.06 -12.28
CA LEU A 171 4.36 3.67 -13.62
C LEU A 171 2.99 3.01 -13.52
N LEU A 172 2.05 3.45 -14.35
CA LEU A 172 0.67 2.95 -14.37
C LEU A 172 0.41 2.10 -15.62
N SER A 173 -0.48 1.13 -15.50
CA SER A 173 -1.06 0.43 -16.65
C SER A 173 -2.02 1.32 -17.44
N ASP A 174 -2.31 0.92 -18.68
CA ASP A 174 -3.22 1.68 -19.57
C ASP A 174 -4.64 1.84 -18.99
N ASP A 175 -5.05 0.94 -18.09
CA ASP A 175 -6.35 0.94 -17.42
C ASP A 175 -6.28 1.41 -15.96
N GLU A 176 -5.10 1.85 -15.51
CA GLU A 176 -4.81 2.39 -14.17
C GLU A 176 -5.13 1.43 -12.99
N ASN A 177 -5.47 0.17 -13.29
CA ASN A 177 -5.75 -0.85 -12.27
C ASN A 177 -4.47 -1.48 -11.69
N HIS A 178 -3.32 -1.24 -12.31
CA HIS A 178 -2.04 -1.75 -11.87
C HIS A 178 -0.99 -0.65 -11.88
N SER A 179 -0.09 -0.70 -10.91
CA SER A 179 1.08 0.17 -10.91
C SER A 179 2.36 -0.55 -10.51
N ILE A 180 3.48 0.05 -10.89
CA ILE A 180 4.81 -0.24 -10.38
C ILE A 180 5.25 1.02 -9.64
N ASN A 181 5.52 0.88 -8.34
CA ASN A 181 6.09 1.95 -7.54
C ASN A 181 7.52 1.58 -7.19
N ILE A 182 8.46 2.47 -7.50
CA ILE A 182 9.89 2.31 -7.25
C ILE A 182 10.30 3.36 -6.24
N GLU A 183 10.70 2.90 -5.07
CA GLU A 183 11.23 3.73 -3.99
C GLU A 183 12.75 3.70 -4.05
N ILE A 184 13.37 4.87 -4.11
CA ILE A 184 14.82 5.06 -4.18
C ILE A 184 15.27 5.75 -2.89
N TRP A 185 15.99 5.01 -2.07
CA TRP A 185 16.41 5.41 -0.73
C TRP A 185 17.81 6.03 -0.73
N GLU A 186 18.17 6.66 0.40
CA GLU A 186 19.52 7.19 0.58
C GLU A 186 20.57 6.07 0.42
N GLY A 187 21.58 6.32 -0.42
CA GLY A 187 22.59 5.30 -0.77
C GLY A 187 22.26 4.50 -2.05
N GLY A 188 21.10 4.74 -2.68
CA GLY A 188 20.71 4.14 -3.95
C GLY A 188 20.11 2.74 -3.83
N GLU A 189 19.72 2.33 -2.62
CA GLU A 189 18.89 1.14 -2.44
C GLU A 189 17.53 1.37 -3.08
N THR A 190 16.99 0.34 -3.72
CA THR A 190 15.70 0.43 -4.42
C THR A 190 14.75 -0.63 -3.93
N GLU A 191 13.52 -0.24 -3.63
CA GLU A 191 12.42 -1.14 -3.36
C GLU A 191 11.38 -1.02 -4.47
N VAL A 192 10.87 -2.16 -4.93
CA VAL A 192 9.92 -2.21 -6.04
C VAL A 192 8.64 -2.88 -5.55
N SER A 193 7.52 -2.20 -5.75
CA SER A 193 6.19 -2.65 -5.40
C SER A 193 5.33 -2.82 -6.65
N LEU A 194 4.56 -3.91 -6.69
CA LEU A 194 3.50 -4.12 -7.67
C LEU A 194 2.15 -3.89 -6.99
N THR A 195 1.32 -3.03 -7.57
CA THR A 195 0.04 -2.63 -6.98
C THR A 195 -1.13 -3.10 -7.84
N LEU A 196 -2.18 -3.53 -7.17
CA LEU A 196 -3.49 -3.85 -7.72
C LEU A 196 -4.51 -2.87 -7.11
N SER A 197 -5.03 -1.96 -7.94
CA SER A 197 -6.08 -1.02 -7.56
C SER A 197 -7.45 -1.65 -7.74
N ARG A 198 -8.28 -1.54 -6.68
CA ARG A 198 -9.61 -2.13 -6.61
C ARG A 198 -10.57 -1.15 -5.95
N PRO A 199 -11.88 -1.20 -6.23
CA PRO A 199 -12.84 -0.38 -5.49
C PRO A 199 -12.75 -0.64 -3.98
N VAL A 200 -12.85 0.40 -3.14
CA VAL A 200 -12.88 0.24 -1.67
C VAL A 200 -13.99 -0.70 -1.21
N SER A 201 -15.07 -0.82 -1.99
CA SER A 201 -16.19 -1.74 -1.74
C SER A 201 -15.83 -3.23 -1.82
N ASP A 202 -14.65 -3.58 -2.36
CA ASP A 202 -14.13 -4.95 -2.27
C ASP A 202 -13.70 -5.30 -0.82
N ILE A 203 -13.54 -4.33 0.07
CA ILE A 203 -13.38 -4.54 1.52
C ILE A 203 -14.78 -4.67 2.14
N VAL A 204 -15.19 -5.91 2.43
CA VAL A 204 -16.58 -6.25 2.75
C VAL A 204 -16.89 -6.27 4.25
N ASP A 205 -15.89 -6.49 5.10
CA ASP A 205 -16.05 -6.44 6.56
C ASP A 205 -14.85 -5.75 7.22
N LEU A 206 -15.11 -5.05 8.33
CA LEU A 206 -14.11 -4.41 9.17
C LEU A 206 -14.32 -4.86 10.62
N PHE A 207 -13.25 -5.27 11.28
CA PHE A 207 -13.28 -5.77 12.66
C PHE A 207 -12.38 -4.93 13.55
N PRO A 208 -12.94 -4.27 14.58
CA PRO A 208 -12.12 -3.59 15.57
C PRO A 208 -11.30 -4.63 16.33
N GLY A 209 -9.99 -4.43 16.37
CA GLY A 209 -9.10 -5.20 17.21
C GLY A 209 -9.36 -4.90 18.69
N SER A 210 -8.89 -5.79 19.56
CA SER A 210 -8.90 -5.57 21.01
C SER A 210 -7.90 -4.48 21.47
N GLY A 211 -7.22 -3.82 20.54
CA GLY A 211 -6.18 -2.82 20.79
C GLY A 211 -6.70 -1.39 20.58
N ALA A 212 -7.03 -0.73 21.68
CA ALA A 212 -6.93 0.72 21.84
C ALA A 212 -6.66 1.02 23.32
#